data_AF-A0A9P9ICC4-F1
#
_entry.id   AF-A0A9P9ICC4-F1
#
_cell.length_a   1.000
_cell.length_b   1.000
_cell.length_c   1.000
_cell.angle_alpha   90.00
_cell.angle_beta   90.00
_cell.angle_gamma   90.00
#
_symmetry.space_group_name_H-M   'P 1'
#
loop_
_entity.id
_entity.type
_entity.pdbx_description
1 polymer ?
#
loop_
_entity_poly.entity_id
_entity_poly.type
_entity_poly.pdbx_seq_one_letter_code
_entity_poly.pdbx_strand_id
1 'polypeptide(L)'
;IIGICDWKDTTIGPFGTSLGVLETLLGIRTREDGWRYHVNQGELRDLFWKAFYSAMGPVSPEQMDRIEDARLVGMFLHNGFVYVNAEDQIPISEGSFNLKYLEA
;
A
#
# COMPACT_ATOMS: atom_id res chain seq x y z
N ILE A 1 11.68 -9.89 21.83
CA ILE A 1 11.71 -8.56 21.17
C ILE A 1 10.38 -8.40 20.46
N ILE A 2 9.59 -7.39 20.84
CA ILE A 2 8.38 -6.98 20.13
C ILE A 2 8.76 -5.66 19.44
N GLY A 3 9.00 -5.72 18.14
CA GLY A 3 9.44 -4.61 17.32
C GLY A 3 9.33 -4.98 15.85
N ILE A 4 9.30 -3.98 14.98
CA ILE A 4 9.35 -4.21 13.53
C ILE A 4 10.75 -4.73 13.20
N CYS A 5 10.81 -5.90 12.58
CA CYS A 5 12.04 -6.53 12.10
C CYS A 5 12.17 -6.32 10.58
N ASP A 6 13.31 -6.68 10.01
CA ASP A 6 13.58 -6.64 8.55
C ASP A 6 13.67 -5.22 7.93
N TRP A 7 14.50 -4.36 8.54
CA TRP A 7 14.77 -3.00 8.04
C TRP A 7 15.77 -2.93 6.87
N LYS A 8 16.29 -4.08 6.39
CA LYS A 8 17.43 -4.14 5.47
C LYS A 8 17.20 -3.31 4.18
N ASP A 9 15.97 -3.33 3.67
CA ASP A 9 15.61 -2.68 2.41
C ASP A 9 14.78 -1.40 2.61
N THR A 10 14.81 -0.81 3.81
CA THR A 10 14.11 0.45 4.09
C THR A 10 14.78 1.63 3.39
N THR A 11 13.96 2.48 2.78
CA THR A 11 14.39 3.72 2.11
C THR A 11 13.78 4.96 2.76
N ILE A 12 14.45 6.10 2.64
CA ILE A 12 13.86 7.40 2.97
C ILE A 12 12.94 7.82 1.82
N GLY A 13 11.72 8.26 2.14
CA GLY A 13 10.74 8.72 1.15
C GLY A 13 9.71 9.68 1.73
N PRO A 14 8.84 10.27 0.89
CA PRO A 14 7.76 11.14 1.34
C PRO A 14 6.81 10.41 2.29
N PHE A 15 6.44 11.06 3.38
CA PHE A 15 5.49 10.51 4.35
C PHE A 15 4.16 10.14 3.66
N GLY A 16 3.59 9.00 4.04
CA GLY A 16 2.34 8.49 3.47
C GLY A 16 2.56 7.48 2.33
N THR A 17 3.66 7.56 1.56
CA THR A 17 3.91 6.61 0.47
C THR A 17 4.12 5.17 0.96
N SER A 18 4.68 4.99 2.15
CA SER A 18 4.80 3.66 2.78
C SER A 18 3.44 3.07 3.22
N LEU A 19 2.38 3.88 3.30
CA LEU A 19 1.05 3.42 3.69
C LEU A 19 0.35 2.64 2.58
N GLY A 20 0.87 2.66 1.34
CA GLY A 20 0.34 1.86 0.24
C GLY A 20 0.30 0.35 0.55
N VAL A 21 1.13 -0.11 1.50
CA VAL A 21 1.11 -1.49 2.01
C VAL A 21 -0.21 -1.87 2.69
N LEU A 22 -1.02 -0.90 3.13
CA LEU A 22 -2.31 -1.19 3.76
C LEU A 22 -3.19 -2.09 2.89
N GLU A 23 -3.20 -1.87 1.58
CA GLU A 23 -3.99 -2.68 0.65
C GLU A 23 -3.52 -4.14 0.61
N THR A 24 -2.21 -4.38 0.72
CA THR A 24 -1.67 -5.74 0.73
C THR A 24 -1.92 -6.48 2.05
N LEU A 25 -2.18 -5.75 3.15
CA LEU A 25 -2.54 -6.32 4.44
C LEU A 25 -4.03 -6.69 4.55
N LEU A 26 -4.88 -6.10 3.70
CA LEU A 26 -6.32 -6.29 3.75
C LEU A 26 -6.83 -7.45 2.88
N GLY A 27 -5.93 -8.13 2.18
CA GLY A 27 -6.26 -9.23 1.30
C GLY A 27 -5.11 -10.19 1.08
N ILE A 28 -5.35 -11.16 0.19
CA ILE A 28 -4.38 -12.17 -0.19
C ILE A 28 -4.32 -12.31 -1.71
N ARG A 29 -3.14 -12.63 -2.22
CA ARG A 29 -2.95 -12.99 -3.62
C ARG A 29 -3.53 -14.38 -3.87
N THR A 30 -4.44 -14.50 -4.83
CA THR A 30 -5.02 -15.80 -5.23
C THR A 30 -4.67 -16.11 -6.69
N ARG A 31 -4.60 -17.39 -7.04
CA ARG A 31 -4.30 -17.81 -8.42
C ARG A 31 -5.46 -17.50 -9.39
N GLU A 32 -6.69 -17.57 -8.89
CA GLU A 32 -7.92 -17.41 -9.68
C GLU A 32 -8.23 -15.93 -9.94
N ASP A 33 -8.30 -15.15 -8.87
CA ASP A 33 -8.76 -13.75 -8.93
C ASP A 33 -7.60 -12.75 -9.01
N GLY A 34 -6.36 -13.20 -8.78
CA GLY A 34 -5.20 -12.31 -8.64
C GLY A 34 -5.13 -11.68 -7.25
N TRP A 35 -6.24 -11.15 -6.75
CA TRP A 35 -6.36 -10.57 -5.41
C TRP A 35 -7.73 -10.86 -4.81
N ARG A 36 -7.77 -11.13 -3.51
CA ARG A 36 -9.02 -11.33 -2.78
C ARG A 36 -8.92 -10.66 -1.42
N TYR A 37 -9.76 -9.65 -1.20
CA TYR A 37 -9.87 -9.00 0.10
C TYR A 37 -10.47 -9.94 1.16
N HIS A 38 -10.08 -9.72 2.43
CA HIS A 38 -10.73 -10.36 3.57
C HIS A 38 -12.18 -9.88 3.69
N VAL A 39 -13.06 -10.73 4.22
CA VAL A 39 -14.49 -10.42 4.36
C VAL A 39 -14.72 -9.16 5.21
N ASN A 40 -13.89 -8.94 6.22
CA ASN A 40 -13.94 -7.79 7.13
C ASN A 40 -12.97 -6.66 6.73
N GLN A 41 -12.50 -6.62 5.49
CA GLN A 41 -11.52 -5.62 5.01
C GLN A 41 -11.94 -4.17 5.32
N GLY A 42 -13.24 -3.85 5.23
CA GLY A 42 -13.74 -2.49 5.48
C GLY A 42 -13.55 -2.09 6.94
N GLU A 43 -13.96 -2.96 7.86
CA GLU A 43 -13.79 -2.75 9.31
C GLU A 43 -12.30 -2.65 9.69
N LEU A 44 -11.44 -3.45 9.07
CA LEU A 44 -10.00 -3.40 9.29
C LEU A 44 -9.38 -2.09 8.78
N ARG A 45 -9.83 -1.58 7.63
CA ARG A 45 -9.39 -0.29 7.09
C ARG A 45 -9.83 0.86 8.01
N ASP A 46 -11.07 0.85 8.47
CA ASP A 46 -11.58 1.86 9.40
C ASP A 46 -10.80 1.84 10.73
N LEU A 47 -10.52 0.64 11.25
CA LEU A 47 -9.74 0.47 12.48
C LEU A 47 -8.32 0.99 12.30
N PHE A 48 -7.68 0.69 11.17
CA PHE A 48 -6.35 1.19 10.84
C PHE A 48 -6.32 2.73 10.86
N TRP A 49 -7.22 3.38 10.12
CA TRP A 49 -7.24 4.84 10.03
C TRP A 49 -7.54 5.50 11.36
N LYS A 50 -8.49 4.95 12.12
CA LYS A 50 -8.79 5.42 13.47
C LYS A 50 -7.56 5.35 14.37
N ALA A 51 -6.84 4.22 14.38
CA ALA A 51 -5.63 4.06 15.18
C ALA A 51 -4.49 4.98 14.71
N PHE A 52 -4.30 5.09 13.41
CA PHE A 52 -3.27 5.91 12.79
C PHE A 52 -3.43 7.40 13.12
N TYR A 53 -4.63 7.96 12.89
CA TYR A 53 -4.89 9.37 13.21
C TYR A 53 -4.88 9.63 14.72
N SER A 54 -5.31 8.67 15.54
CA SER A 54 -5.16 8.77 16.99
C SER A 54 -3.70 8.85 17.44
N ALA A 55 -2.78 8.18 16.73
CA ALA A 55 -1.35 8.18 17.04
C ALA A 55 -0.63 9.44 16.52
N MET A 56 -1.07 9.99 15.38
CA MET A 56 -0.53 11.21 14.79
C MET A 56 -0.87 12.48 15.60
N GLY A 57 -1.93 12.44 16.41
CA GLY A 57 -2.43 13.61 17.13
C GLY A 57 -3.34 14.47 16.24
N PRO A 58 -3.40 15.80 16.45
CA PRO A 58 -4.23 16.69 15.64
C PRO A 58 -3.80 16.69 14.17
N VAL A 59 -4.69 16.23 13.28
CA VAL A 59 -4.51 16.23 11.82
C VAL A 59 -5.69 16.99 11.19
N SER A 60 -5.42 17.95 10.31
CA SER A 60 -6.47 18.67 9.59
C SER A 60 -7.07 17.80 8.49
N PRO A 61 -8.32 18.05 8.05
CA PRO A 61 -8.92 17.34 6.92
C PRO A 61 -8.04 17.37 5.66
N GLU A 62 -7.43 18.53 5.35
CA GLU A 62 -6.52 18.66 4.21
C GLU A 62 -5.26 17.78 4.35
N GLN A 63 -4.75 17.60 5.56
CA GLN A 63 -3.64 16.68 5.79
C GLN A 63 -4.08 15.22 5.63
N MET A 64 -5.31 14.88 6.03
CA MET A 64 -5.87 13.54 5.82
C MET A 64 -5.97 13.23 4.31
N ASP A 65 -6.47 14.18 3.51
CA ASP A 65 -6.57 14.03 2.05
C ASP A 65 -5.18 13.83 1.42
N ARG A 66 -4.18 14.64 1.81
CA ARG A 66 -2.80 14.48 1.32
C ARG A 66 -2.16 13.15 1.72
N ILE A 67 -2.50 12.63 2.90
CA ILE A 67 -2.03 11.31 3.36
C ILE A 67 -2.63 10.22 2.49
N GLU A 68 -3.92 10.34 2.13
CA GLU A 68 -4.60 9.40 1.25
C GLU A 68 -4.04 9.44 -0.18
N ASP A 69 -3.79 10.64 -0.73
CA ASP A 69 -3.12 10.79 -2.02
C ASP A 69 -1.72 10.15 -2.01
N ALA A 70 -0.93 10.41 -0.96
CA ALA A 70 0.39 9.84 -0.81
C ALA A 70 0.34 8.30 -0.70
N ARG A 71 -0.67 7.75 -0.01
CA ARG A 71 -0.90 6.30 0.08
C ARG A 71 -1.14 5.70 -1.30
N LEU A 72 -2.01 6.31 -2.11
CA LEU A 72 -2.29 5.87 -3.48
C LEU A 72 -1.03 5.93 -4.35
N VAL A 73 -0.28 7.04 -4.29
CA VAL A 73 1.01 7.17 -5.02
C VAL A 73 1.98 6.06 -4.61
N GLY A 74 2.10 5.79 -3.30
CA GLY A 74 2.94 4.73 -2.79
C GLY A 74 2.53 3.34 -3.28
N MET A 75 1.22 3.09 -3.34
CA MET A 75 0.67 1.87 -3.92
C MET A 75 1.10 1.74 -5.39
N PHE A 76 0.98 2.78 -6.22
CA PHE A 76 1.43 2.73 -7.61
C PHE A 76 2.95 2.55 -7.75
N LEU A 77 3.76 3.19 -6.91
CA LEU A 77 5.21 3.06 -6.96
C LEU A 77 5.67 1.63 -6.64
N HIS A 78 5.04 0.97 -5.67
CA HIS A 78 5.42 -0.39 -5.27
C HIS A 78 4.98 -1.45 -6.29
N ASN A 79 3.95 -1.17 -7.07
CA ASN A 79 3.16 -2.18 -7.77
C ASN A 79 3.01 -1.93 -9.28
N GLY A 80 3.24 -0.70 -9.72
CA GLY A 80 3.07 -0.29 -11.11
C GLY A 80 4.31 -0.53 -11.97
N PHE A 81 5.37 -1.12 -11.42
CA PHE A 81 6.65 -1.31 -12.10
C PHE A 81 7.13 -2.76 -12.03
N VAL A 82 7.77 -3.23 -13.10
CA VAL A 82 8.46 -4.53 -13.14
C VAL A 82 9.92 -4.34 -13.49
N TYR A 83 10.77 -5.11 -12.83
CA TYR A 83 12.18 -5.20 -13.18
C TYR A 83 12.36 -5.93 -14.51
N VAL A 84 13.04 -5.28 -15.46
CA VAL A 84 13.48 -5.92 -16.72
C VAL A 84 14.90 -6.44 -16.62
N ASN A 85 15.69 -5.89 -15.70
CA ASN A 85 16.99 -6.37 -15.27
C ASN A 85 17.21 -5.97 -13.81
N ALA A 86 18.43 -6.12 -13.28
CA ALA A 86 18.72 -5.85 -11.87
C ALA A 86 18.61 -4.36 -11.46
N GLU A 87 18.64 -3.44 -12.42
CA GLU A 87 18.74 -1.99 -12.18
C GLU A 87 17.53 -1.23 -12.75
N ASP A 88 16.94 -1.72 -13.83
CA ASP A 88 15.89 -1.04 -14.57
C ASP A 88 14.50 -1.57 -14.26
N GLN A 89 13.60 -0.63 -14.04
CA GLN A 89 12.17 -0.84 -13.91
C GLN A 89 11.41 -0.17 -15.06
N ILE A 90 10.39 -0.85 -15.57
CA ILE A 90 9.45 -0.27 -16.55
C ILE A 90 8.03 -0.30 -15.99
N PRO A 91 7.17 0.66 -16.37
CA PRO A 91 5.75 0.60 -16.05
C PRO A 91 5.10 -0.68 -16.58
N ILE A 92 4.24 -1.30 -15.76
CA ILE A 92 3.46 -2.46 -16.17
C ILE A 92 2.36 -2.03 -17.14
N SER A 93 2.13 -2.82 -18.19
CA SER A 93 1.02 -2.60 -19.13
C SER A 93 -0.34 -3.02 -18.54
N GLU A 94 -1.39 -2.29 -18.88
CA GLU A 94 -2.78 -2.61 -18.53
C GLU A 94 -3.15 -4.06 -18.89
N GLY A 95 -3.96 -4.71 -18.04
CA GLY A 95 -4.36 -6.12 -18.21
C GLY A 95 -3.32 -7.15 -17.75
N SER A 96 -2.17 -6.71 -17.25
CA SER A 96 -1.19 -7.60 -16.61
C SER A 96 -1.77 -8.24 -15.35
N PHE A 97 -1.52 -9.55 -15.16
CA PHE A 97 -1.90 -10.25 -13.94
C PHE A 97 -1.30 -9.61 -12.67
N ASN A 98 -0.19 -8.89 -12.79
CA ASN A 98 0.45 -8.18 -11.68
C ASN A 98 -0.24 -6.85 -11.33
N LEU A 99 -1.21 -6.36 -12.11
CA LEU A 99 -2.02 -5.18 -11.77
C LEU A 99 -3.35 -5.52 -11.12
N LYS A 100 -3.74 -6.81 -11.05
CA LYS A 100 -5.08 -7.23 -10.62
C LYS A 100 -5.52 -6.78 -9.21
N TYR A 101 -4.58 -6.44 -8.32
CA TYR A 101 -4.92 -5.88 -7.00
C TYR A 101 -5.03 -4.33 -7.01
N LEU A 102 -4.58 -3.65 -8.07
CA LEU A 102 -4.86 -2.23 -8.29
C LEU A 102 -6.21 -2.01 -8.98
N GLU A 103 -6.78 -3.08 -9.56
CA GLU A 103 -8.08 -3.10 -10.24
C GLU A 103 -9.23 -3.60 -9.34
N ALA A 104 -8.91 -4.03 -8.11
CA ALA A 104 -9.83 -4.67 -7.17
C ALA A 104 -10.64 -3.69 -6.32
#